data_AF-A0A1V6KCR7-F1
#
_entry.id   AF-A0A1V6KCR7-F1
#
_cell.length_a   1.000
_cell.length_b   1.000
_cell.length_c   1.000
_cell.angle_alpha   90.00
_cell.angle_beta   90.00
_cell.angle_gamma   90.00
#
_symmetry.space_group_name_H-M   'P 1'
#
loop_
_entity.id
_entity.type
_entity.pdbx_description
1 polymer ?
#
loop_
_entity_poly.entity_id
_entity_poly.type
_entity_poly.pdbx_seq_one_letter_code
_entity_poly.pdbx_strand_id
1 'polypeptide(L)'
;MLGVNMVDDVVRPKGLQTIYYGTELSAGIIQMRNYCIVTGYTENEVIKHRDELYKYHTALEHIAVQTGILTTSGIEQLILDYQPQVLVIDYYEQVEHPAWGRSPSIAVADIAKSLSVMAQKYNIILIAISQINRASANNNGIHSGFGSGAVEKTARRLFTISGDQNSPYRIINHVKANSDVLWKNVVLERQDNWRFKRIK
;
A
#
# COMPACT_ATOMS: atom_id res chain seq x y z
N MET A 1 -3.76 8.11 2.93
CA MET A 1 -3.41 7.90 1.51
C MET A 1 -4.53 8.51 0.69
N LEU A 2 -4.21 9.39 -0.26
CA LEU A 2 -5.23 10.07 -1.07
C LEU A 2 -5.99 9.07 -1.94
N GLY A 3 -7.32 9.11 -1.91
CA GLY A 3 -8.15 8.37 -2.86
C GLY A 3 -8.18 9.07 -4.20
N VAL A 4 -7.57 8.49 -5.24
CA VAL A 4 -7.73 8.96 -6.63
C VAL A 4 -8.81 8.12 -7.29
N ASN A 5 -9.85 8.76 -7.82
CA ASN A 5 -10.76 8.11 -8.74
C ASN A 5 -10.04 7.96 -10.09
N MET A 6 -9.52 6.77 -10.35
CA MET A 6 -8.72 6.48 -11.54
C MET A 6 -9.55 6.50 -12.85
N VAL A 7 -10.89 6.51 -12.77
CA VAL A 7 -11.75 6.61 -13.96
C VAL A 7 -11.88 8.05 -14.41
N ASP A 8 -12.13 8.95 -13.46
CA ASP A 8 -12.41 10.36 -13.73
C ASP A 8 -11.18 11.27 -13.51
N ASP A 9 -10.06 10.71 -13.03
CA ASP A 9 -8.84 11.42 -12.60
C ASP A 9 -9.12 12.53 -11.57
N VAL A 10 -10.01 12.24 -10.62
CA VAL A 10 -10.39 13.17 -9.55
C VAL A 10 -9.85 12.68 -8.22
N VAL A 11 -9.11 13.54 -7.53
CA VAL A 11 -8.73 13.30 -6.13
C VAL A 11 -9.97 13.49 -5.26
N ARG A 12 -10.36 12.41 -4.58
CA ARG A 12 -11.45 12.40 -3.60
C ARG A 12 -10.82 12.07 -2.25
N PRO A 13 -10.35 13.08 -1.48
CA PRO A 13 -9.86 12.83 -0.14
C PRO A 13 -11.08 12.41 0.71
N LYS A 14 -11.35 11.11 0.82
CA LYS A 14 -12.13 10.60 1.93
C LYS A 14 -11.23 10.78 3.14
N GLY A 15 -11.60 11.68 4.05
CA GLY A 15 -10.87 12.02 5.27
C GLY A 15 -10.81 10.88 6.29
N LEU A 16 -10.47 9.67 5.84
CA LEU A 16 -10.20 8.55 6.71
C LEU A 16 -8.83 8.75 7.32
N GLN A 17 -8.77 8.83 8.65
CA GLN A 17 -7.51 8.95 9.36
C GLN A 17 -6.60 7.77 9.01
N THR A 18 -5.51 8.07 8.30
CA THR A 18 -4.63 7.07 7.70
C THR A 18 -3.24 7.18 8.30
N ILE A 19 -2.72 6.06 8.77
CA ILE A 19 -1.28 5.91 8.98
C ILE A 19 -0.69 5.20 7.77
N TYR A 20 0.32 5.82 7.15
CA TYR A 20 1.19 5.18 6.19
C TYR A 20 2.51 4.84 6.87
N TYR A 21 2.75 3.57 7.08
CA TYR A 21 4.03 3.08 7.58
C TYR A 21 4.92 2.72 6.41
N GLY A 22 5.96 3.53 6.18
CA GLY A 22 6.92 3.35 5.08
C GLY A 22 8.32 3.20 5.63
N THR A 23 8.93 2.04 5.41
CA THR A 23 10.31 1.75 5.85
C THR A 23 11.36 2.08 4.80
N GLU A 24 11.00 2.02 3.52
CA GLU A 24 11.95 2.18 2.41
C GLU A 24 12.21 3.64 2.03
N LEU A 25 11.21 4.51 2.20
CA LEU A 25 11.25 5.90 1.74
C LEU A 25 11.21 6.88 2.90
N SER A 26 11.96 7.96 2.79
CA SER A 26 11.91 9.03 3.78
C SER A 26 10.54 9.72 3.76
N ALA A 27 10.13 10.25 4.92
CA ALA A 27 8.86 10.98 5.04
C ALA A 27 8.75 12.14 4.03
N GLY A 28 9.86 12.84 3.75
CA GLY A 28 9.91 13.91 2.74
C GLY A 28 9.59 13.45 1.32
N ILE A 29 10.08 12.28 0.90
CA ILE A 29 9.77 11.70 -0.41
C ILE A 29 8.30 11.31 -0.49
N ILE A 30 7.77 10.68 0.56
CA ILE A 30 6.35 10.31 0.63
C ILE A 30 5.47 11.56 0.55
N GLN A 31 5.84 12.62 1.26
CA GLN A 31 5.12 13.89 1.22
C GLN A 31 5.19 14.56 -0.17
N MET A 32 6.36 14.54 -0.82
CA MET A 32 6.52 15.02 -2.21
C MET A 32 5.56 14.29 -3.16
N ARG A 33 5.49 12.96 -3.08
CA ARG A 33 4.57 12.15 -3.90
C ARG A 33 3.11 12.47 -3.61
N ASN A 34 2.74 12.65 -2.34
CA ASN A 34 1.38 13.07 -1.98
C ASN A 34 1.04 14.45 -2.57
N TYR A 35 1.99 15.38 -2.61
CA TYR A 35 1.81 16.65 -3.31
C TYR A 35 1.64 16.47 -4.81
N CYS A 36 2.45 15.65 -5.47
CA CYS A 36 2.27 15.34 -6.90
C CYS A 36 0.86 14.78 -7.17
N ILE A 37 0.40 13.87 -6.32
CA ILE A 37 -0.94 13.27 -6.44
C ILE A 37 -2.03 14.33 -6.25
N VAL A 38 -1.96 15.21 -5.25
CA VAL A 38 -3.04 16.17 -5.01
C VAL A 38 -3.09 17.27 -6.06
N THR A 39 -1.93 17.77 -6.51
CA THR A 39 -1.84 18.89 -7.46
C THR A 39 -1.96 18.44 -8.90
N GLY A 40 -1.55 17.21 -9.21
CA GLY A 40 -1.35 16.73 -10.58
C GLY A 40 -0.03 17.18 -11.20
N TYR A 41 0.84 17.83 -10.43
CA TYR A 41 2.17 18.26 -10.83
C TYR A 41 3.17 17.10 -10.83
N THR A 42 4.17 17.19 -11.70
CA THR A 42 5.41 16.42 -11.62
C THR A 42 6.26 16.87 -10.43
N GLU A 43 7.25 16.06 -10.04
CA GLU A 43 8.16 16.41 -8.93
C GLU A 43 8.87 17.77 -9.14
N ASN A 44 9.33 18.03 -10.37
CA ASN A 44 9.98 19.29 -10.73
C ASN A 44 9.05 20.50 -10.55
N GLU A 45 7.78 20.34 -10.93
CA GLU A 45 6.76 21.38 -10.76
C GLU A 45 6.42 21.59 -9.28
N VAL A 46 6.33 20.53 -8.47
CA VAL A 46 6.13 20.66 -7.02
C VAL A 46 7.28 21.44 -6.37
N ILE A 47 8.53 21.18 -6.77
CA ILE A 47 9.70 21.94 -6.30
C ILE A 47 9.60 23.42 -6.71
N LYS A 48 9.22 23.68 -7.97
CA LYS A 48 9.08 25.05 -8.49
C LYS A 48 7.97 25.85 -7.81
N HIS A 49 6.87 25.20 -7.47
CA HIS A 49 5.67 25.82 -6.87
C HIS A 49 5.57 25.62 -5.36
N ARG A 50 6.70 25.35 -4.68
CA ARG A 50 6.73 24.95 -3.26
C ARG A 50 5.95 25.90 -2.33
N ASP A 51 6.03 27.21 -2.59
CA ASP A 51 5.46 28.24 -1.73
C ASP A 51 3.92 28.26 -1.80
N GLU A 52 3.35 27.72 -2.87
CA GLU A 52 1.91 27.62 -3.08
C GLU A 52 1.30 26.32 -2.54
N LEU A 53 2.12 25.32 -2.20
CA LEU A 53 1.65 23.97 -1.87
C LEU A 53 0.83 23.91 -0.59
N TYR A 54 1.02 24.87 0.32
CA TYR A 54 0.29 24.91 1.58
C TYR A 54 -1.23 24.96 1.38
N LYS A 55 -1.73 25.50 0.25
CA LYS A 55 -3.17 25.52 -0.06
C LYS A 55 -3.80 24.12 -0.14
N TYR A 56 -2.99 23.06 -0.31
CA TYR A 56 -3.44 21.67 -0.37
C TYR A 56 -3.30 20.91 0.95
N HIS A 57 -2.89 21.55 2.06
CA HIS A 57 -2.65 20.86 3.34
C HIS A 57 -3.88 20.09 3.86
N THR A 58 -5.09 20.64 3.72
CA THR A 58 -6.34 20.00 4.16
C THR A 58 -6.60 18.67 3.43
N ALA A 59 -6.14 18.55 2.18
CA ALA A 59 -6.24 17.29 1.46
C ALA A 59 -5.25 16.24 1.99
N LEU A 60 -4.21 16.63 2.74
CA LEU A 60 -3.14 15.74 3.20
C LEU A 60 -3.16 15.48 4.72
N GLU A 61 -3.80 16.33 5.51
CA GLU A 61 -3.75 16.32 6.99
C GLU A 61 -4.21 15.01 7.64
N HIS A 62 -5.08 14.25 6.96
CA HIS A 62 -5.58 12.96 7.41
C HIS A 62 -4.57 11.81 7.20
N ILE A 63 -3.35 12.11 6.73
CA ILE A 63 -2.30 11.13 6.43
C ILE A 63 -1.11 11.40 7.33
N ALA A 64 -0.88 10.52 8.30
CA ALA A 64 0.34 10.49 9.08
C ALA A 64 1.33 9.49 8.47
N VAL A 65 2.57 9.92 8.23
CA VAL A 65 3.64 9.03 7.77
C VAL A 65 4.48 8.63 8.98
N GLN A 66 4.67 7.33 9.16
CA GLN A 66 5.50 6.77 10.23
C GLN A 66 6.65 5.98 9.60
N THR A 67 7.84 6.12 10.18
CA THR A 67 9.07 5.48 9.75
C THR A 67 9.79 4.86 10.95
N GLY A 68 10.54 3.77 10.75
CA GLY A 68 11.34 3.16 11.81
C GLY A 68 11.37 1.64 11.73
N ILE A 69 11.83 1.00 12.80
CA ILE A 69 11.80 -0.44 12.95
C ILE A 69 10.36 -0.88 13.26
N LEU A 70 9.88 -1.87 12.52
CA LEU A 70 8.51 -2.34 12.58
C LEU A 70 8.45 -3.68 13.30
N THR A 71 7.94 -3.73 14.53
CA THR A 71 7.58 -4.98 15.20
C THR A 71 6.06 -5.10 15.26
N THR A 72 5.52 -6.32 15.39
CA THR A 72 4.06 -6.51 15.57
C THR A 72 3.53 -5.75 16.79
N SER A 73 4.28 -5.73 17.89
CA SER A 73 3.92 -4.97 19.10
C SER A 73 3.96 -3.47 18.85
N GLY A 74 4.94 -2.97 18.09
CA GLY A 74 5.02 -1.57 17.70
C GLY A 74 3.83 -1.14 16.81
N ILE A 75 3.39 -2.01 15.90
CA ILE A 75 2.18 -1.80 15.09
C ILE A 75 0.94 -1.68 15.98
N GLU A 76 0.78 -2.60 16.93
CA GLU A 76 -0.35 -2.59 17.85
C GLU A 76 -0.39 -1.31 18.68
N GLN A 77 0.77 -0.87 19.18
CA GLN A 77 0.89 0.40 19.91
C GLN A 77 0.52 1.60 19.03
N LEU A 78 0.99 1.65 17.77
CA LEU A 78 0.60 2.69 16.81
C LEU A 78 -0.92 2.73 16.58
N ILE A 79 -1.57 1.57 16.50
CA ILE A 79 -3.02 1.50 16.36
C ILE A 79 -3.72 2.05 17.62
N LEU A 80 -3.22 1.72 18.81
CA LEU A 80 -3.78 2.20 20.07
C LEU A 80 -3.64 3.71 20.26
N ASP A 81 -2.46 4.25 19.94
CA ASP A 81 -2.11 5.65 20.17
C ASP A 81 -2.86 6.59 19.22
N TYR A 82 -2.96 6.21 17.94
CA TYR A 82 -3.49 7.07 16.90
C TYR A 82 -4.91 6.71 16.44
N GLN A 83 -5.40 5.52 16.80
CA GLN A 83 -6.73 5.01 16.43
C GLN A 83 -7.07 5.23 14.94
N PRO A 84 -6.19 4.82 14.00
CA PRO A 84 -6.38 5.09 12.59
C PRO A 84 -7.58 4.33 12.04
N GLN A 85 -8.26 4.89 11.05
CA GLN A 85 -9.27 4.16 10.27
C GLN A 85 -8.62 3.29 9.19
N VAL A 86 -7.45 3.71 8.70
CA VAL A 86 -6.66 2.99 7.70
C VAL A 86 -5.21 2.90 8.15
N LEU A 87 -4.65 1.70 8.13
CA LEU A 87 -3.22 1.46 8.29
C LEU A 87 -2.67 0.86 7.00
N VAL A 88 -1.71 1.54 6.38
CA VAL A 88 -0.94 1.03 5.24
C VAL A 88 0.43 0.62 5.75
N ILE A 89 0.84 -0.61 5.48
CA ILE A 89 2.19 -1.12 5.76
C ILE A 89 2.84 -1.39 4.41
N ASP A 90 3.80 -0.53 4.07
CA ASP A 90 4.63 -0.69 2.88
C ASP A 90 5.70 -1.74 3.16
N TYR A 91 5.63 -2.84 2.39
CA TYR A 91 6.52 -4.00 2.50
C TYR A 91 6.53 -4.66 3.90
N TYR A 92 5.46 -5.39 4.21
CA TYR A 92 5.29 -6.00 5.54
C TYR A 92 6.30 -7.11 5.85
N GLU A 93 7.02 -7.62 4.86
CA GLU A 93 8.16 -8.52 5.05
C GLU A 93 9.33 -7.86 5.77
N GLN A 94 9.33 -6.54 5.96
CA GLN A 94 10.31 -5.85 6.82
C GLN A 94 9.90 -5.80 8.30
N VAL A 95 8.72 -6.33 8.66
CA VAL A 95 8.34 -6.45 10.08
C VAL A 95 9.34 -7.42 10.76
N GLU A 96 10.02 -6.95 11.80
CA GLU A 96 10.92 -7.76 12.59
C GLU A 96 10.20 -8.94 13.24
N HIS A 97 10.82 -10.10 13.11
CA HIS A 97 10.29 -11.35 13.63
C HIS A 97 11.43 -12.30 14.01
N PRO A 98 11.38 -12.97 15.17
CA PRO A 98 12.45 -13.86 15.62
C PRO A 98 12.68 -15.07 14.69
N ALA A 99 11.67 -15.44 13.91
CA ALA A 99 11.77 -16.55 12.96
C ALA A 99 12.54 -16.20 11.66
N TRP A 100 12.93 -14.95 11.42
CA TRP A 100 13.68 -14.57 10.20
C TRP A 100 14.97 -15.38 10.02
N GLY A 101 15.72 -15.61 11.10
CA GLY A 101 16.94 -16.41 11.06
C GLY A 101 16.73 -17.93 10.91
N ARG A 102 15.48 -18.41 11.03
CA ARG A 102 15.13 -19.84 10.96
C ARG A 102 14.37 -20.19 9.69
N SER A 103 13.28 -19.48 9.43
CA SER A 103 12.42 -19.69 8.27
C SER A 103 11.67 -18.39 7.92
N PRO A 104 12.10 -17.68 6.87
CA PRO A 104 11.42 -16.52 6.33
C PRO A 104 9.94 -16.76 6.04
N SER A 105 9.60 -17.94 5.51
CA SER A 105 8.20 -18.31 5.20
C SER A 105 7.30 -18.37 6.43
N ILE A 106 7.82 -18.86 7.56
CA ILE A 106 7.09 -18.90 8.84
C ILE A 106 6.92 -17.49 9.38
N ALA A 107 7.98 -16.68 9.35
CA ALA A 107 7.91 -15.28 9.77
C ALA A 107 6.81 -14.51 9.02
N VAL A 108 6.80 -14.59 7.69
CA VAL A 108 5.80 -13.94 6.83
C VAL A 108 4.37 -14.41 7.17
N ALA A 109 4.18 -15.71 7.39
CA ALA A 109 2.88 -16.27 7.75
C ALA A 109 2.38 -15.78 9.12
N ASP A 110 3.26 -15.77 10.13
CA ASP A 110 2.94 -15.32 11.48
C ASP A 110 2.64 -13.82 11.52
N ILE A 111 3.43 -13.01 10.81
CA ILE A 111 3.18 -11.57 10.64
C ILE A 111 1.81 -11.37 9.98
N ALA A 112 1.54 -12.00 8.83
CA ALA A 112 0.27 -11.85 8.11
C ALA A 112 -0.94 -12.20 9.00
N LYS A 113 -0.85 -13.31 9.75
CA LYS A 113 -1.89 -13.72 10.71
C LYS A 113 -2.10 -12.67 11.79
N SER A 114 -1.01 -12.15 12.36
CA SER A 114 -1.06 -11.13 13.41
C SER A 114 -1.72 -9.85 12.91
N LEU A 115 -1.35 -9.38 11.73
CA LEU A 115 -1.96 -8.20 11.09
C LEU A 115 -3.46 -8.40 10.84
N SER A 116 -3.88 -9.58 10.38
CA SER A 116 -5.30 -9.88 10.18
C SER A 116 -6.09 -9.89 11.50
N VAL A 117 -5.51 -10.42 12.57
CA VAL A 117 -6.14 -10.40 13.90
C VAL A 117 -6.26 -8.96 14.39
N MET A 118 -5.22 -8.14 14.24
CA MET A 118 -5.25 -6.71 14.61
C MET A 118 -6.31 -5.95 13.83
N ALA A 119 -6.40 -6.14 12.51
CA ALA A 119 -7.40 -5.48 11.68
C ALA A 119 -8.84 -5.77 12.16
N GLN A 120 -9.11 -7.01 12.59
CA GLN A 120 -10.40 -7.40 13.16
C GLN A 120 -10.60 -6.84 14.57
N LYS A 121 -9.61 -7.02 15.46
CA LYS A 121 -9.65 -6.61 16.87
C LYS A 121 -9.93 -5.11 17.01
N TYR A 122 -9.26 -4.30 16.19
CA TYR A 122 -9.35 -2.84 16.24
C TYR A 122 -10.34 -2.24 15.24
N ASN A 123 -11.00 -3.06 14.42
CA ASN A 123 -11.95 -2.63 13.41
C ASN A 123 -11.38 -1.57 12.44
N ILE A 124 -10.17 -1.82 11.92
CA ILE A 124 -9.46 -0.91 11.00
C ILE A 124 -9.30 -1.53 9.61
N ILE A 125 -9.15 -0.68 8.59
CA ILE A 125 -8.76 -1.12 7.25
C ILE A 125 -7.24 -1.27 7.24
N LEU A 126 -6.73 -2.50 7.10
CA LEU A 126 -5.30 -2.76 7.00
C LEU A 126 -4.93 -3.14 5.57
N ILE A 127 -4.01 -2.38 4.98
CA ILE A 127 -3.46 -2.62 3.64
C ILE A 127 -1.98 -2.98 3.82
N ALA A 128 -1.65 -4.25 3.60
CA ALA A 128 -0.27 -4.72 3.64
C ALA A 128 0.23 -4.94 2.21
N ILE A 129 1.34 -4.27 1.86
CA ILE A 129 1.98 -4.41 0.56
C ILE A 129 3.07 -5.46 0.67
N SER A 130 3.15 -6.34 -0.33
CA SER A 130 4.15 -7.42 -0.42
C SER A 130 4.73 -7.50 -1.82
N GLN A 131 5.99 -7.90 -1.91
CA GLN A 131 6.68 -8.12 -3.18
C GLN A 131 6.64 -9.60 -3.57
N ILE A 132 6.32 -9.87 -4.84
CA ILE A 132 6.37 -11.22 -5.39
C ILE A 132 7.78 -11.48 -5.94
N ASN A 133 8.35 -12.64 -5.62
CA ASN A 133 9.67 -13.03 -6.13
C ASN A 133 9.68 -13.13 -7.67
N ARG A 134 10.77 -12.72 -8.32
CA ARG A 134 10.92 -12.70 -9.79
C ARG A 134 10.74 -14.08 -10.44
N ALA A 135 11.22 -15.14 -9.78
CA ALA A 135 11.06 -16.52 -10.26
C ALA A 135 9.58 -16.97 -10.31
N SER A 136 8.76 -16.39 -9.45
CA SER A 136 7.35 -16.69 -9.25
C SER A 136 6.45 -15.90 -10.21
N ALA A 137 6.94 -14.76 -10.72
CA ALA A 137 6.24 -13.93 -11.70
C ALA A 137 6.05 -14.64 -13.06
N ASN A 138 6.96 -15.54 -13.44
CA ASN A 138 6.91 -16.26 -14.71
C ASN A 138 5.85 -17.37 -14.78
N ASN A 139 5.28 -17.79 -13.64
CA ASN A 139 4.41 -18.97 -13.55
C ASN A 139 2.95 -18.67 -13.17
N ASN A 140 2.48 -17.42 -13.31
CA ASN A 140 1.09 -17.01 -13.01
C ASN A 140 0.59 -17.43 -11.61
N GLY A 141 1.49 -17.64 -10.65
CA GLY A 141 1.16 -18.34 -9.42
C GLY A 141 0.96 -17.37 -8.26
N ILE A 142 -0.29 -17.05 -7.94
CA ILE A 142 -0.67 -16.62 -6.58
C ILE A 142 -0.05 -17.58 -5.54
N HIS A 143 0.10 -18.86 -5.93
CA HIS A 143 0.78 -19.92 -5.20
C HIS A 143 2.32 -19.84 -5.10
N SER A 144 2.98 -18.79 -5.59
CA SER A 144 4.45 -18.74 -5.67
C SER A 144 5.12 -17.54 -4.99
N GLY A 145 4.40 -16.56 -4.46
CA GLY A 145 4.99 -15.53 -3.59
C GLY A 145 5.30 -16.07 -2.18
N PHE A 146 6.56 -16.02 -1.73
CA PHE A 146 7.07 -16.17 -0.34
C PHE A 146 6.14 -16.85 0.71
N GLY A 147 5.64 -18.07 0.47
CA GLY A 147 4.73 -18.76 1.41
C GLY A 147 3.23 -18.62 1.10
N SER A 148 2.92 -18.41 -0.18
CA SER A 148 1.63 -18.17 -0.85
C SER A 148 0.35 -18.70 -0.22
N GLY A 149 0.35 -19.90 0.36
CA GLY A 149 -0.84 -20.46 1.00
C GLY A 149 -1.27 -19.68 2.25
N ALA A 150 -0.33 -19.16 3.04
CA ALA A 150 -0.65 -18.49 4.31
C ALA A 150 -1.17 -17.07 4.11
N VAL A 151 -0.54 -16.30 3.21
CA VAL A 151 -0.94 -14.93 2.86
C VAL A 151 -2.29 -14.95 2.16
N GLU A 152 -2.45 -15.82 1.16
CA GLU A 152 -3.72 -15.99 0.46
C GLU A 152 -4.83 -16.38 1.43
N LYS A 153 -4.63 -17.36 2.33
CA LYS A 153 -5.66 -17.77 3.30
C LYS A 153 -6.05 -16.65 4.26
N THR A 154 -5.08 -15.86 4.70
CA THR A 154 -5.28 -14.84 5.74
C THR A 154 -5.91 -13.56 5.19
N ALA A 155 -5.56 -13.16 3.97
CA ALA A 155 -6.10 -11.93 3.37
C ALA A 155 -7.61 -12.07 3.09
N ARG A 156 -8.42 -11.09 3.47
CA ARG A 156 -9.87 -11.03 3.13
C ARG A 156 -10.10 -10.63 1.68
N ARG A 157 -9.21 -9.79 1.15
CA ARG A 157 -9.14 -9.37 -0.26
C ARG A 157 -7.68 -9.40 -0.69
N LEU A 158 -7.41 -9.89 -1.89
CA LEU A 158 -6.06 -9.93 -2.46
C LEU A 158 -6.08 -9.29 -3.84
N PHE A 159 -5.22 -8.29 -4.02
CA PHE A 159 -4.99 -7.62 -5.29
C PHE A 159 -3.58 -7.93 -5.75
N THR A 160 -3.42 -8.16 -7.05
CA THR A 160 -2.10 -8.28 -7.69
C THR A 160 -1.93 -7.13 -8.65
N ILE A 161 -0.72 -6.58 -8.70
CA ILE A 161 -0.31 -5.54 -9.63
C ILE A 161 0.86 -6.10 -10.43
N SER A 162 0.75 -6.09 -11.75
CA SER A 162 1.77 -6.61 -12.67
C SER A 162 2.03 -5.62 -13.80
N GLY A 163 3.20 -5.70 -14.42
CA GLY A 163 3.57 -4.85 -15.55
C GLY A 163 5.08 -4.84 -15.76
N ASP A 164 5.50 -4.49 -16.97
CA ASP A 164 6.92 -4.30 -17.27
C ASP A 164 7.45 -3.02 -16.57
N GLN A 165 8.69 -3.10 -16.07
CA GLN A 165 9.35 -2.01 -15.35
C GLN A 165 9.45 -0.75 -16.21
N ASN A 166 9.74 -0.93 -17.51
CA ASN A 166 9.92 0.18 -18.47
C ASN A 166 8.60 0.67 -19.07
N SER A 167 7.53 -0.09 -18.93
CA SER A 167 6.20 0.30 -19.40
C SER A 167 5.51 1.20 -18.37
N PRO A 168 4.73 2.23 -18.78
CA PRO A 168 3.87 2.96 -17.87
C PRO A 168 2.63 2.14 -17.47
N TYR A 169 2.33 1.04 -18.17
CA TYR A 169 1.11 0.27 -17.97
C TYR A 169 1.25 -0.75 -16.84
N ARG A 170 0.23 -0.82 -15.99
CA ARG A 170 0.08 -1.79 -14.91
C ARG A 170 -1.26 -2.49 -15.04
N ILE A 171 -1.30 -3.78 -14.78
CA ILE A 171 -2.52 -4.59 -14.76
C ILE A 171 -2.81 -4.94 -13.30
N ILE A 172 -3.99 -4.55 -12.83
CA ILE A 172 -4.52 -4.93 -11.52
C ILE A 172 -5.54 -6.06 -11.68
N ASN A 173 -5.40 -7.08 -10.85
CA ASN A 173 -6.40 -8.15 -10.69
C ASN A 173 -6.83 -8.28 -9.24
N HIS A 174 -8.13 -8.46 -9.02
CA HIS A 174 -8.70 -8.91 -7.76
C HIS A 174 -8.77 -10.43 -7.78
N VAL A 175 -7.86 -11.07 -7.06
CA VAL A 175 -7.64 -12.52 -7.18
C VAL A 175 -8.26 -13.32 -6.05
N LYS A 176 -8.59 -12.67 -4.91
CA LYS A 176 -9.35 -13.26 -3.81
C LYS A 176 -10.29 -12.24 -3.21
N ALA A 177 -11.51 -12.67 -2.90
CA ALA A 177 -12.48 -11.97 -2.06
C ALA A 177 -13.31 -12.99 -1.29
N ASN A 178 -13.70 -12.68 -0.06
CA ASN A 178 -14.58 -13.56 0.71
C ASN A 178 -16.04 -13.51 0.26
N SER A 179 -16.51 -12.40 -0.33
CA SER A 179 -17.94 -12.19 -0.63
C SER A 179 -18.22 -11.29 -1.84
N ASP A 180 -17.22 -11.01 -2.67
CA ASP A 180 -17.34 -10.09 -3.81
C ASP A 180 -17.01 -10.78 -5.14
N VAL A 181 -17.52 -10.22 -6.24
CA VAL A 181 -17.14 -10.64 -7.60
C VAL A 181 -15.68 -10.28 -7.85
N LEU A 182 -14.92 -11.28 -8.33
CA LEU A 182 -13.54 -11.08 -8.77
C LEU A 182 -13.52 -10.37 -10.12
N TRP A 183 -12.56 -9.47 -10.28
CA TRP A 183 -12.33 -8.75 -11.53
C TRP A 183 -10.87 -8.84 -11.92
N LYS A 184 -10.60 -8.85 -13.22
CA LYS A 184 -9.27 -9.07 -13.80
C LYS A 184 -9.03 -8.10 -14.93
N ASN A 185 -7.76 -7.94 -15.30
CA ASN A 185 -7.28 -7.15 -16.43
C ASN A 185 -7.68 -5.67 -16.36
N VAL A 186 -7.70 -5.08 -15.16
CA VAL A 186 -7.87 -3.63 -15.04
C VAL A 186 -6.55 -2.96 -15.41
N VAL A 187 -6.51 -2.36 -16.59
CA VAL A 187 -5.31 -1.67 -17.10
C VAL A 187 -5.26 -0.25 -16.54
N LEU A 188 -4.12 0.09 -15.94
CA LEU A 188 -3.80 1.41 -15.44
C LEU A 188 -2.56 1.94 -16.14
N GLU A 189 -2.53 3.24 -16.40
CA GLU A 189 -1.38 3.98 -16.90
C GLU A 189 -0.83 4.87 -15.80
N ARG A 190 0.44 4.65 -15.44
CA ARG A 190 1.18 5.51 -14.52
C ARG A 190 1.47 6.84 -15.20
N GLN A 191 1.05 7.92 -14.56
CA GLN A 191 1.34 9.29 -14.97
C GLN A 191 2.60 9.80 -14.24
N ASP A 192 3.23 10.85 -14.75
CA ASP A 192 4.45 11.44 -14.17
C ASP A 192 4.23 12.15 -12.82
N ASN A 193 2.96 12.43 -12.48
CA ASN A 193 2.54 13.04 -11.22
C ASN A 193 2.18 12.00 -10.15
N TRP A 194 2.67 10.76 -10.28
CA TRP A 194 2.41 9.63 -9.38
C TRP A 194 0.95 9.14 -9.33
N ARG A 195 0.07 9.63 -10.21
CA ARG A 195 -1.29 9.08 -10.36
C ARG A 195 -1.32 7.88 -11.30
N PHE A 196 -2.40 7.12 -11.18
CA PHE A 196 -2.78 6.10 -12.15
C PHE A 196 -4.09 6.48 -12.82
N LYS A 197 -4.15 6.33 -14.13
CA LYS A 197 -5.36 6.50 -14.93
C LYS A 197 -5.83 5.14 -15.45
N ARG A 198 -7.11 4.81 -15.27
CA ARG A 198 -7.68 3.58 -15.83
C ARG A 198 -7.89 3.73 -17.33
N ILE A 199 -7.34 2.80 -18.08
CA ILE A 199 -7.59 2.66 -19.52
C ILE A 199 -8.78 1.70 -19.67
N LYS A 200 -9.74 2.11 -20.51
CA LYS A 200 -10.92 1.28 -20.85
C LYS A 200 -10.59 0.32 -21.97
#